data_AF-A0A7R8D7U9-F1
#
_entry.id   AF-A0A7R8D7U9-F1
#
_cell.length_a   1.000
_cell.length_b   1.000
_cell.length_c   1.000
_cell.angle_alpha   90.00
_cell.angle_beta   90.00
_cell.angle_gamma   90.00
#
_symmetry.space_group_name_H-M   'P 1'
#
loop_
_entity.id
_entity.type
_entity.pdbx_description
1 polymer ?
#
loop_
_entity_poly.entity_id
_entity_poly.type
_entity_poly.pdbx_seq_one_letter_code
_entity_poly.pdbx_strand_id
1 'polypeptide(L)'
;MQLSPEGAVEDFIDYLIRVKKLDDGSVLLTRLVNGNDRAFSEFVSKRGKSNYALWNDLCKLISENPSEIKSLNVDAIIRSGLRRYTDQVGHLWCSLADYYIRSGLFERARDVYEESVRSVTTEMKVASSSTEKVDENSLELAFARFDDLIERRPLLLNSVLLRQNPHNVPEWLKRVSLYEGKPKEIKKKQLSDARIIFEKATQVSFLKVEDLAHVWTEWVEMELRNDKYNEALGLVRKAVSPPKRRVSYHDTSETVQARLHKSLKVWSLYADLEESFGSFQSTKAVYDRILDLKIATPQIVINYGLFLKEHNYFEEAFKAYEKGIALFKWPNVYDIWNTYLTEFLERYGGKKIRTNSGFV
;
A
#
# COMPACT_ATOMS: atom_id res chain seq x y z
N MET A 1 35.88 -66.43 -2.47
CA MET A 1 35.74 -65.08 -1.90
C MET A 1 34.59 -64.41 -2.66
N GLN A 2 33.37 -64.52 -2.13
CA GLN A 2 32.19 -63.86 -2.71
C GLN A 2 32.31 -62.36 -2.45
N LEU A 3 32.53 -61.57 -3.50
CA LEU A 3 32.34 -60.12 -3.45
C LEU A 3 30.84 -59.87 -3.32
N SER A 4 30.39 -59.43 -2.15
CA SER A 4 29.00 -59.05 -1.91
C SER A 4 28.59 -57.98 -2.94
N PRO A 5 27.57 -58.21 -3.79
CA PRO A 5 27.13 -57.27 -4.82
C PRO A 5 26.74 -55.88 -4.28
N GLU A 6 26.38 -55.83 -3.00
CA GLU A 6 25.84 -54.66 -2.29
C GLU A 6 26.89 -53.55 -2.06
N GLY A 7 28.12 -53.90 -1.68
CA GLY A 7 29.17 -52.92 -1.41
C GLY A 7 29.70 -52.21 -2.66
N ALA A 8 29.58 -52.86 -3.83
CA ALA A 8 30.04 -52.30 -5.10
C ALA A 8 29.14 -51.16 -5.59
N VAL A 9 27.87 -51.11 -5.17
CA VAL A 9 26.90 -50.12 -5.66
C VAL A 9 27.12 -48.76 -5.03
N GLU A 10 27.38 -48.67 -3.72
CA GLU A 10 27.71 -47.39 -3.05
C GLU A 10 29.02 -46.80 -3.58
N ASP A 11 30.06 -47.63 -3.70
CA ASP A 11 31.36 -47.20 -4.21
C ASP A 11 31.27 -46.78 -5.69
N PHE A 12 30.36 -47.39 -6.46
CA PHE A 12 30.07 -46.99 -7.83
C PHE A 12 29.27 -45.67 -7.92
N ILE A 13 28.32 -45.44 -7.01
CA ILE A 13 27.61 -44.15 -6.91
C ILE A 13 28.60 -43.03 -6.54
N ASP A 14 29.47 -43.26 -5.56
CA ASP A 14 30.53 -42.30 -5.19
C ASP A 14 31.47 -42.03 -6.37
N TYR A 15 31.80 -43.05 -7.16
CA TYR A 15 32.58 -42.91 -8.38
C TYR A 15 31.85 -42.07 -9.45
N LEU A 16 30.56 -42.32 -9.68
CA LEU A 16 29.75 -41.54 -10.64
C LEU A 16 29.62 -40.07 -10.23
N ILE A 17 29.48 -39.79 -8.93
CA ILE A 17 29.49 -38.44 -8.39
C ILE A 17 30.84 -37.77 -8.64
N ARG A 18 31.96 -38.47 -8.39
CA ARG A 18 33.32 -37.95 -8.68
C ARG A 18 33.57 -37.67 -10.16
N VAL A 19 32.99 -38.48 -11.04
CA VAL A 19 33.12 -38.34 -12.51
C VAL A 19 32.10 -37.33 -13.09
N LYS A 20 31.31 -36.65 -12.24
CA LYS A 20 30.26 -35.68 -12.62
C LYS A 20 29.19 -36.27 -13.54
N LYS A 21 28.93 -37.58 -13.45
CA LYS A 21 27.77 -38.22 -14.08
C LYS A 21 26.63 -38.31 -13.08
N LEU A 22 26.07 -37.15 -12.73
CA LEU A 22 25.09 -37.01 -11.65
C LEU A 22 23.73 -37.63 -11.98
N ASP A 23 23.32 -37.62 -13.25
CA ASP A 23 22.05 -38.22 -13.70
C ASP A 23 22.07 -39.75 -13.48
N ASP A 24 23.11 -40.45 -13.96
CA ASP A 24 23.27 -41.90 -13.76
C ASP A 24 23.36 -42.29 -12.27
N GLY A 25 24.09 -41.49 -11.49
CA GLY A 25 24.22 -41.68 -10.04
C GLY A 25 22.90 -41.51 -9.29
N SER A 26 22.11 -40.49 -9.65
CA SER A 26 20.80 -40.22 -9.05
C SER A 26 19.78 -41.31 -9.39
N VAL A 27 19.82 -41.89 -10.59
CA VAL A 27 18.95 -43.01 -11.01
C VAL A 27 19.26 -44.26 -10.19
N LEU A 28 20.55 -44.59 -10.03
CA LEU A 28 20.98 -45.74 -9.23
C LEU A 28 20.63 -45.57 -7.75
N LEU A 29 20.84 -44.37 -7.20
CA LEU A 29 20.49 -44.06 -5.82
C LEU A 29 18.97 -44.07 -5.61
N THR A 30 18.18 -43.60 -6.58
CA THR A 30 16.70 -43.71 -6.55
C THR A 30 16.23 -45.16 -6.56
N ARG A 31 16.85 -46.03 -7.38
CA ARG A 31 16.55 -47.47 -7.40
C ARG A 31 16.90 -48.14 -6.07
N LEU A 32 18.03 -47.76 -5.49
CA LEU A 32 18.50 -48.27 -4.21
C LEU A 32 17.54 -47.90 -3.07
N VAL A 33 17.06 -46.66 -3.01
CA VAL A 33 16.15 -46.25 -1.92
C VAL A 33 14.70 -46.66 -2.12
N ASN A 34 14.20 -46.73 -3.37
CA ASN A 34 12.79 -47.10 -3.59
C ASN A 34 12.50 -48.59 -3.38
N GLY A 35 13.51 -49.47 -3.36
CA GLY A 35 13.37 -50.86 -2.92
C GLY A 35 12.41 -51.71 -3.76
N ASN A 36 12.20 -51.37 -5.04
CA ASN A 36 11.28 -52.11 -5.91
C ASN A 36 11.84 -53.47 -6.36
N ASP A 37 13.07 -53.80 -6.00
CA ASP A 37 13.71 -55.07 -6.35
C ASP A 37 13.90 -55.94 -5.09
N ARG A 38 13.40 -57.18 -5.12
CA ARG A 38 13.46 -58.13 -3.99
C ARG A 38 14.89 -58.45 -3.55
N ALA A 39 15.89 -58.14 -4.37
CA ALA A 39 17.31 -58.29 -4.06
C ALA A 39 17.89 -57.15 -3.19
N PHE A 40 17.16 -56.05 -2.98
CA PHE A 40 17.66 -54.83 -2.30
C PHE A 40 16.87 -54.44 -1.04
N SER A 41 15.81 -55.15 -0.67
CA SER A 41 15.10 -54.89 0.61
C SER A 41 15.92 -55.27 1.85
N GLU A 42 16.96 -56.08 1.67
CA GLU A 42 17.95 -56.45 2.70
C GLU A 42 19.24 -55.62 2.61
N PHE A 43 19.24 -54.52 1.85
CA PHE A 43 20.44 -53.70 1.68
C PHE A 43 20.90 -53.07 3.00
N VAL A 44 21.98 -53.61 3.56
CA VAL A 44 22.71 -53.03 4.69
C VAL A 44 23.90 -52.27 4.13
N SER A 45 23.87 -50.94 4.22
CA SER A 45 25.00 -50.09 3.83
C SER A 45 26.28 -50.58 4.49
N LYS A 46 27.37 -50.72 3.72
CA LYS A 46 28.68 -51.13 4.23
C LYS A 46 29.24 -50.12 5.24
N ARG A 47 28.74 -48.87 5.20
CA ARG A 47 29.07 -47.77 6.11
C ARG A 47 28.08 -47.62 7.27
N GLY A 48 27.08 -48.50 7.38
CA GLY A 48 26.03 -48.41 8.40
C GLY A 48 25.09 -47.21 8.20
N LYS A 49 25.06 -46.61 7.01
CA LYS A 49 24.10 -45.54 6.71
C LYS A 49 22.69 -46.10 6.76
N SER A 50 21.82 -45.39 7.49
CA SER A 50 20.39 -45.69 7.46
C SER A 50 19.83 -45.41 6.07
N ASN A 51 18.75 -46.12 5.70
CA ASN A 51 18.02 -45.86 4.46
C ASN A 51 17.60 -44.38 4.33
N TYR A 52 17.32 -43.75 5.47
CA TYR A 52 17.08 -42.33 5.61
C TYR A 52 18.28 -41.44 5.19
N ALA A 53 19.49 -41.77 5.65
CA ALA A 53 20.69 -41.01 5.28
C ALA A 53 20.96 -41.06 3.77
N LEU A 54 20.69 -42.20 3.13
CA LEU A 54 20.79 -42.37 1.68
C LEU A 54 19.72 -41.54 0.95
N TRP A 55 18.53 -41.41 1.52
CA TRP A 55 17.47 -40.57 0.99
C TRP A 55 17.80 -39.08 1.08
N ASN A 56 18.44 -38.64 2.17
CA ASN A 56 18.92 -37.26 2.29
C ASN A 56 20.06 -36.96 1.33
N ASP A 57 21.01 -37.88 1.19
CA ASP A 57 22.09 -37.76 0.21
C ASP A 57 21.51 -37.63 -1.21
N LEU A 58 20.44 -38.38 -1.52
CA LEU A 58 19.71 -38.27 -2.79
C LEU A 58 19.03 -36.91 -2.94
N CYS A 59 18.27 -36.46 -1.93
CA CYS A 59 17.56 -35.17 -1.99
C CYS A 59 18.52 -33.99 -2.14
N LYS A 60 19.66 -34.03 -1.45
CA LYS A 60 20.70 -33.00 -1.54
C LYS A 60 21.37 -33.00 -2.92
N LEU A 61 21.71 -34.17 -3.44
CA LEU A 61 22.31 -34.30 -4.77
C LEU A 61 21.38 -33.76 -5.86
N ILE A 62 20.08 -34.02 -5.71
CA ILE A 62 19.03 -33.52 -6.61
C ILE A 62 18.83 -32.01 -6.47
N SER A 63 18.73 -31.49 -5.24
CA SER A 63 18.46 -30.07 -5.01
C SER A 63 19.63 -29.19 -5.45
N GLU A 64 20.88 -29.62 -5.24
CA GLU A 64 22.07 -28.85 -5.59
C GLU A 64 22.34 -28.81 -7.10
N ASN A 65 21.86 -29.78 -7.88
CA ASN A 65 22.16 -29.91 -9.31
C ASN A 65 20.92 -30.05 -10.24
N PRO A 66 20.00 -29.05 -10.29
CA PRO A 66 18.79 -29.17 -11.10
C PRO A 66 19.00 -29.19 -12.63
N SER A 67 20.11 -28.65 -13.13
CA SER A 67 20.40 -28.57 -14.56
C SER A 67 20.94 -29.87 -15.16
N GLU A 68 21.54 -30.71 -14.33
CA GLU A 68 22.23 -31.95 -14.74
C GLU A 68 21.31 -33.17 -14.67
N ILE A 69 20.28 -33.14 -13.82
CA ILE A 69 19.36 -34.26 -13.59
C ILE A 69 18.10 -34.06 -14.42
N LYS A 70 17.96 -34.83 -15.50
CA LYS A 70 16.84 -34.71 -16.46
C LYS A 70 16.02 -35.98 -16.54
N SER A 71 16.59 -37.12 -16.15
CA SER A 71 15.96 -38.43 -16.29
C SER A 71 15.00 -38.79 -15.16
N LEU A 72 14.96 -38.00 -14.09
CA LEU A 72 14.16 -38.26 -12.89
C LEU A 72 13.08 -37.21 -12.68
N ASN A 73 11.89 -37.69 -12.27
CA ASN A 73 10.84 -36.81 -11.77
C ASN A 73 11.11 -36.50 -10.29
N VAL A 74 11.85 -35.41 -10.06
CA VAL A 74 12.26 -34.92 -8.73
C VAL A 74 11.09 -34.72 -7.79
N ASP A 75 9.98 -34.16 -8.30
CA ASP A 75 8.77 -33.88 -7.52
C ASP A 75 8.15 -35.17 -6.97
N ALA A 76 8.01 -36.20 -7.83
CA ALA A 76 7.49 -37.50 -7.43
C ALA A 76 8.38 -38.22 -6.41
N ILE A 77 9.71 -38.11 -6.57
CA ILE A 77 10.68 -38.72 -5.66
C ILE A 77 10.58 -38.06 -4.29
N ILE A 78 10.75 -36.75 -4.18
CA ILE A 78 10.73 -36.08 -2.88
C ILE A 78 9.37 -36.23 -2.19
N ARG A 79 8.25 -36.19 -2.94
CA ARG A 79 6.90 -36.45 -2.41
C ARG A 79 6.70 -37.88 -1.92
N SER A 80 7.34 -38.87 -2.54
CA SER A 80 7.32 -40.24 -2.02
C SER A 80 8.06 -40.35 -0.68
N GLY A 81 9.09 -39.54 -0.48
CA GLY A 81 9.86 -39.43 0.77
C GLY A 81 9.07 -38.76 1.89
N LEU A 82 8.33 -37.70 1.56
CA LEU A 82 7.43 -37.01 2.48
C LEU A 82 6.37 -37.96 3.08
N ARG A 83 5.93 -38.98 2.33
CA ARG A 83 4.98 -40.01 2.81
C ARG A 83 5.63 -41.09 3.67
N ARG A 84 6.93 -41.35 3.48
CA ARG A 84 7.67 -42.44 4.15
C ARG A 84 8.37 -41.97 5.44
N TYR A 85 8.79 -40.70 5.50
CA TYR A 85 9.57 -40.13 6.59
C TYR A 85 8.86 -38.91 7.18
N THR A 86 7.94 -39.15 8.11
CA THR A 86 7.10 -38.12 8.76
C THR A 86 7.86 -37.29 9.80
N ASP A 87 9.00 -37.78 10.26
CA ASP A 87 9.85 -37.19 11.30
C ASP A 87 10.71 -36.02 10.79
N GLN A 88 11.00 -35.93 9.49
CA GLN A 88 11.87 -34.88 8.92
C GLN A 88 11.27 -34.19 7.69
N VAL A 89 9.94 -34.10 7.66
CA VAL A 89 9.13 -33.47 6.61
C VAL A 89 9.63 -32.06 6.26
N GLY A 90 10.06 -31.28 7.24
CA GLY A 90 10.59 -29.93 7.03
C GLY A 90 11.85 -29.88 6.16
N HIS A 91 12.82 -30.78 6.37
CA HIS A 91 14.06 -30.82 5.58
C HIS A 91 13.79 -31.20 4.12
N LEU A 92 12.86 -32.14 3.90
CA LEU A 92 12.45 -32.58 2.57
C LEU A 92 11.72 -31.47 1.78
N TRP A 93 10.82 -30.73 2.44
CA TRP A 93 10.16 -29.57 1.83
C TRP A 93 11.17 -28.47 1.46
N CYS A 94 12.14 -28.18 2.33
CA CYS A 94 13.22 -27.24 2.03
C CYS A 94 14.07 -27.69 0.85
N SER A 95 14.35 -28.99 0.73
CA SER A 95 15.12 -29.55 -0.38
C SER A 95 14.36 -29.46 -1.72
N LEU A 96 13.03 -29.70 -1.72
CA LEU A 96 12.18 -29.54 -2.90
C LEU A 96 12.06 -28.07 -3.32
N ALA A 97 11.93 -27.17 -2.35
CA ALA A 97 11.87 -25.74 -2.64
C ALA A 97 13.22 -25.20 -3.16
N ASP A 98 14.34 -25.64 -2.59
CA ASP A 98 15.70 -25.28 -3.06
C ASP A 98 15.93 -25.73 -4.52
N TYR A 99 15.43 -26.91 -4.90
CA TYR A 99 15.44 -27.38 -6.29
C TYR A 99 14.70 -26.41 -7.23
N TYR A 100 13.48 -25.98 -6.88
CA TYR A 100 12.70 -25.06 -7.72
C TYR A 100 13.30 -23.64 -7.77
N ILE A 101 13.88 -23.17 -6.66
CA ILE A 101 14.60 -21.89 -6.59
C ILE A 101 15.80 -21.91 -7.54
N ARG A 102 16.63 -22.96 -7.47
CA ARG A 102 17.81 -23.11 -8.33
C ARG A 102 17.46 -23.35 -9.80
N SER A 103 16.30 -23.94 -10.07
CA SER A 103 15.75 -24.08 -11.43
C SER A 103 15.16 -22.77 -12.00
N GLY A 104 15.07 -21.70 -11.21
CA GLY A 104 14.48 -20.41 -11.62
C GLY A 104 12.94 -20.39 -11.62
N LEU A 105 12.29 -21.43 -11.12
CA LEU A 105 10.83 -21.58 -11.05
C LEU A 105 10.30 -21.10 -9.69
N PHE A 106 10.40 -19.80 -9.43
CA PHE A 106 10.07 -19.20 -8.13
C PHE A 106 8.59 -19.34 -7.73
N GLU A 107 7.67 -19.39 -8.71
CA GLU A 107 6.24 -19.58 -8.44
C GLU A 107 5.97 -20.98 -7.86
N ARG A 108 6.56 -22.02 -8.46
CA ARG A 108 6.46 -23.38 -7.93
C ARG A 108 7.13 -23.54 -6.57
N ALA A 109 8.26 -22.87 -6.35
CA ALA A 109 8.89 -22.86 -5.03
C ALA A 109 7.97 -22.25 -3.96
N ARG A 110 7.22 -21.20 -4.31
CA ARG A 110 6.22 -20.60 -3.41
C ARG A 110 5.07 -21.56 -3.13
N ASP A 111 4.53 -22.21 -4.16
CA ASP A 111 3.43 -23.17 -4.01
C ASP A 111 3.84 -24.32 -3.08
N VAL A 112 5.07 -24.82 -3.22
CA VAL A 112 5.67 -25.86 -2.37
C VAL A 112 5.80 -25.41 -0.92
N TYR A 113 6.28 -24.19 -0.66
CA TYR A 113 6.33 -23.67 0.71
C TYR A 113 4.94 -23.44 1.31
N GLU A 114 3.98 -22.99 0.50
CA GLU A 114 2.60 -22.80 0.95
C GLU A 114 1.93 -24.15 1.28
N GLU A 115 2.16 -25.17 0.46
CA GLU A 115 1.72 -26.54 0.72
C GLU A 115 2.34 -27.09 2.01
N SER A 116 3.65 -26.91 2.19
CA SER A 116 4.39 -27.30 3.39
C SER A 116 3.83 -26.65 4.67
N VAL A 117 3.60 -25.34 4.64
CA VAL A 117 3.04 -24.61 5.80
C VAL A 117 1.63 -25.13 6.10
N ARG A 118 0.79 -25.37 5.10
CA ARG A 118 -0.53 -25.94 5.31
C ARG A 118 -0.46 -27.35 5.91
N SER A 119 0.38 -28.24 5.37
CA SER A 119 0.52 -29.62 5.83
C SER A 119 1.02 -29.66 7.28
N VAL A 120 2.06 -28.89 7.58
CA VAL A 120 2.64 -28.76 8.92
C VAL A 120 1.64 -28.13 9.89
N THR A 121 0.78 -27.20 9.46
CA THR A 121 -0.28 -26.63 10.30
C THR A 121 -1.38 -27.66 10.60
N THR A 122 -1.77 -28.49 9.62
CA THR A 122 -2.73 -29.59 9.85
C THR A 122 -2.16 -30.68 10.74
N GLU A 123 -0.91 -31.08 10.54
CA GLU A 123 -0.24 -32.07 11.38
C GLU A 123 0.03 -31.52 12.78
N MET A 124 0.38 -30.24 12.93
CA MET A 124 0.45 -29.57 14.24
C MET A 124 -0.92 -29.48 14.92
N LYS A 125 -2.00 -29.19 14.19
CA LYS A 125 -3.37 -29.22 14.74
C LYS A 125 -3.77 -30.63 15.21
N VAL A 126 -3.33 -31.67 14.51
CA VAL A 126 -3.58 -33.06 14.90
C VAL A 126 -2.66 -33.47 16.06
N ALA A 127 -1.39 -33.08 16.06
CA ALA A 127 -0.42 -33.36 17.12
C ALA A 127 -0.70 -32.59 18.42
N SER A 128 -1.35 -31.43 18.37
CA SER A 128 -1.87 -30.76 19.57
C SER A 128 -2.94 -31.56 20.32
N SER A 129 -3.47 -32.64 19.70
CA SER A 129 -4.35 -33.61 20.39
C SER A 129 -3.59 -34.81 20.99
N SER A 130 -2.27 -34.93 20.77
CA SER A 130 -1.49 -36.11 21.15
C SER A 130 -0.02 -35.75 21.40
N THR A 131 0.25 -35.34 22.65
CA THR A 131 1.54 -35.45 23.37
C THR A 131 2.84 -35.32 22.56
N GLU A 132 3.46 -34.13 22.61
CA GLU A 132 4.83 -33.92 23.09
C GLU A 132 5.01 -32.43 23.37
N LYS A 133 5.69 -32.08 24.47
CA LYS A 133 5.98 -30.69 24.86
C LYS A 133 7.01 -30.09 23.90
N VAL A 134 6.57 -29.75 22.68
CA VAL A 134 7.24 -28.73 21.87
C VAL A 134 7.24 -27.46 22.72
N ASP A 135 8.39 -26.79 22.84
CA ASP A 135 8.56 -25.60 23.67
C ASP A 135 7.50 -24.56 23.32
N GLU A 136 6.42 -24.57 24.09
CA GLU A 136 5.16 -23.88 23.82
C GLU A 136 5.41 -22.39 23.64
N ASN A 137 6.39 -21.86 24.39
CA ASN A 137 6.88 -20.50 24.33
C ASN A 137 7.58 -20.15 23.01
N SER A 138 8.40 -21.06 22.45
CA SER A 138 9.07 -20.82 21.17
C SER A 138 8.08 -20.84 20.00
N LEU A 139 7.08 -21.72 20.08
CA LEU A 139 6.00 -21.79 19.10
C LEU A 139 5.10 -20.55 19.19
N GLU A 140 4.72 -20.15 20.41
CA GLU A 140 3.92 -18.95 20.67
C GLU A 140 4.65 -17.68 20.22
N LEU A 141 5.96 -17.57 20.46
CA LEU A 141 6.77 -16.47 19.96
C LEU A 141 6.88 -16.47 18.42
N ALA A 142 6.99 -17.64 17.80
CA ALA A 142 7.02 -17.76 16.34
C ALA A 142 5.68 -17.37 15.72
N PHE A 143 4.56 -17.80 16.30
CA PHE A 143 3.21 -17.38 15.89
C PHE A 143 3.02 -15.87 16.09
N ALA A 144 3.43 -15.30 17.22
CA ALA A 144 3.36 -13.86 17.46
C ALA A 144 4.17 -13.05 16.43
N ARG A 145 5.36 -13.53 16.04
CA ARG A 145 6.17 -12.91 14.97
C ARG A 145 5.52 -13.06 13.60
N PHE A 146 4.90 -14.21 13.32
CA PHE A 146 4.18 -14.44 12.07
C PHE A 146 2.94 -13.56 11.95
N ASP A 147 2.15 -13.47 13.02
CA ASP A 147 0.97 -12.63 13.10
C ASP A 147 1.34 -11.15 12.91
N ASP A 148 2.40 -10.67 13.57
CA ASP A 148 2.93 -9.30 13.35
C ASP A 148 3.39 -9.08 11.89
N LEU A 149 4.01 -10.08 11.27
CA LEU A 149 4.43 -10.01 9.86
C LEU A 149 3.24 -9.99 8.89
N ILE A 150 2.23 -10.82 9.14
CA ILE A 150 0.99 -10.89 8.35
C ILE A 150 0.23 -9.56 8.46
N GLU A 151 0.13 -9.01 9.67
CA GLU A 151 -0.50 -7.70 9.89
C GLU A 151 0.25 -6.56 9.20
N ARG A 152 1.58 -6.64 9.09
CA ARG A 152 2.42 -5.61 8.44
C ARG A 152 2.55 -5.78 6.93
N ARG A 153 2.19 -6.95 6.38
CA ARG A 153 2.32 -7.24 4.94
C ARG A 153 1.70 -6.15 4.04
N PRO A 154 0.49 -5.63 4.30
CA PRO A 154 -0.08 -4.54 3.49
C PRO A 154 0.74 -3.24 3.55
N LEU A 155 1.29 -2.90 4.73
CA LEU A 155 2.13 -1.70 4.93
C LEU A 155 3.48 -1.83 4.22
N LEU A 156 4.08 -3.02 4.28
CA LEU A 156 5.35 -3.31 3.62
C LEU A 156 5.21 -3.27 2.10
N LEU A 157 4.16 -3.92 1.56
CA LEU A 157 3.87 -3.89 0.13
C LEU A 157 3.66 -2.46 -0.37
N ASN A 158 2.83 -1.67 0.32
CA ASN A 158 2.62 -0.26 -0.01
C ASN A 158 3.92 0.56 0.09
N SER A 159 4.81 0.27 1.05
CA SER A 159 6.12 0.94 1.15
C SER A 159 7.04 0.64 -0.03
N VAL A 160 6.91 -0.53 -0.66
CA VAL A 160 7.66 -0.89 -1.87
C VAL A 160 7.09 -0.13 -3.07
N LEU A 161 5.76 -0.09 -3.20
CA LEU A 161 5.08 0.65 -4.28
C LEU A 161 5.41 2.15 -4.26
N LEU A 162 5.45 2.76 -3.07
CA LEU A 162 5.82 4.18 -2.91
C LEU A 162 7.31 4.44 -3.17
N ARG A 163 8.19 3.45 -2.94
CA ARG A 163 9.60 3.56 -3.33
C ARG A 163 9.80 3.46 -4.84
N GLN A 164 8.99 2.64 -5.51
CA GLN A 164 9.01 2.53 -6.96
C GLN A 164 8.46 3.80 -7.62
N ASN A 165 7.35 4.34 -7.10
CA ASN A 165 6.75 5.56 -7.63
C ASN A 165 6.27 6.48 -6.50
N PRO A 166 7.10 7.46 -6.09
CA PRO A 166 6.73 8.46 -5.08
C PRO A 166 5.58 9.39 -5.50
N HIS A 167 5.27 9.50 -6.80
CA HIS A 167 4.23 10.39 -7.30
C HIS A 167 2.83 9.75 -7.33
N ASN A 168 2.70 8.48 -6.92
CA ASN A 168 1.43 7.77 -6.93
C ASN A 168 0.56 8.16 -5.71
N VAL A 169 -0.28 9.18 -5.87
CA VAL A 169 -1.21 9.68 -4.83
C VAL A 169 -2.14 8.58 -4.28
N PRO A 170 -2.80 7.73 -5.10
CA PRO A 170 -3.61 6.63 -4.60
C PRO A 170 -2.89 5.72 -3.59
N GLU A 171 -1.62 5.43 -3.79
CA GLU A 171 -0.85 4.60 -2.86
C GLU A 171 -0.50 5.35 -1.57
N TRP A 172 -0.29 6.66 -1.61
CA TRP A 172 -0.14 7.47 -0.39
C TRP A 172 -1.45 7.48 0.42
N LEU A 173 -2.60 7.61 -0.24
CA LEU A 173 -3.91 7.58 0.42
C LEU A 173 -4.23 6.20 1.00
N LYS A 174 -3.94 5.13 0.24
CA LYS A 174 -4.07 3.75 0.69
C LYS A 174 -3.21 3.48 1.92
N ARG A 175 -2.00 4.06 1.99
CA ARG A 175 -1.15 3.97 3.17
C ARG A 175 -1.85 4.52 4.41
N VAL A 176 -2.46 5.69 4.30
CA VAL A 176 -3.17 6.35 5.41
C VAL A 176 -4.37 5.50 5.85
N SER A 177 -5.17 5.01 4.90
CA SER A 177 -6.31 4.13 5.20
C SER A 177 -5.90 2.83 5.90
N LEU A 178 -4.74 2.26 5.57
CA LEU A 178 -4.19 1.08 6.27
C LEU A 178 -3.88 1.34 7.75
N TYR A 179 -3.65 2.61 8.15
CA TYR A 179 -3.48 2.99 9.55
C TYR A 179 -4.81 3.31 10.25
N GLU A 180 -5.94 3.49 9.55
CA GLU A 180 -7.24 3.83 10.14
C GLU A 180 -7.99 2.63 10.76
N GLY A 181 -7.70 1.40 10.33
CA GLY A 181 -8.49 0.19 10.64
C GLY A 181 -8.24 -0.52 11.99
N LYS A 182 -7.48 0.05 12.94
CA LYS A 182 -7.08 -0.64 14.20
C LYS A 182 -7.75 -0.05 15.46
N PRO A 183 -7.89 -0.84 16.57
CA PRO A 183 -8.68 -0.48 17.75
C PRO A 183 -8.27 0.83 18.46
N LYS A 184 -9.24 1.42 19.18
CA LYS A 184 -9.31 2.83 19.62
C LYS A 184 -8.11 3.36 20.42
N GLU A 185 -7.35 2.54 21.14
CA GLU A 185 -6.15 2.99 21.88
C GLU A 185 -4.93 3.21 20.97
N ILE A 186 -4.89 2.53 19.82
CA ILE A 186 -3.81 2.64 18.82
C ILE A 186 -4.01 3.89 17.93
N LYS A 187 -5.23 4.44 17.86
CA LYS A 187 -5.59 5.61 17.06
C LYS A 187 -4.75 6.85 17.34
N LYS A 188 -4.38 7.11 18.61
CA LYS A 188 -3.63 8.32 18.96
C LYS A 188 -2.18 8.29 18.45
N LYS A 189 -1.55 7.12 18.48
CA LYS A 189 -0.19 6.88 17.93
C LYS A 189 -0.21 6.77 16.40
N GLN A 190 -1.26 6.19 15.83
CA GLN A 190 -1.45 6.11 14.38
C GLN A 190 -1.75 7.47 13.76
N LEU A 191 -2.46 8.36 14.45
CA LEU A 191 -2.69 9.73 13.97
C LEU A 191 -1.37 10.52 13.88
N SER A 192 -0.47 10.37 14.86
CA SER A 192 0.88 10.95 14.75
C SER A 192 1.69 10.36 13.61
N ASP A 193 1.61 9.05 13.39
CA ASP A 193 2.32 8.38 12.28
C ASP A 193 1.76 8.81 10.92
N ALA A 194 0.43 8.94 10.79
CA ALA A 194 -0.24 9.43 9.61
C ALA A 194 0.15 10.89 9.28
N ARG A 195 0.25 11.76 10.29
CA ARG A 195 0.75 13.14 10.13
C ARG A 195 2.17 13.18 9.58
N ILE A 196 3.06 12.33 10.09
CA ILE A 196 4.45 12.23 9.58
C ILE A 196 4.46 11.76 8.12
N ILE A 197 3.57 10.83 7.76
CA ILE A 197 3.42 10.35 6.38
C ILE A 197 2.92 11.48 5.47
N PHE A 198 1.89 12.22 5.87
CA PHE A 198 1.39 13.36 5.13
C PHE A 198 2.43 14.47 5.00
N GLU A 199 3.17 14.79 6.08
CA GLU A 199 4.25 15.77 6.03
C GLU A 199 5.32 15.36 5.00
N LYS A 200 5.72 14.09 5.00
CA LYS A 200 6.63 13.55 3.98
C LYS A 200 6.03 13.63 2.57
N ALA A 201 4.75 13.31 2.41
CA ALA A 201 4.06 13.40 1.13
C ALA A 201 4.03 14.85 0.61
N THR A 202 3.83 15.85 1.48
CA THR A 202 3.85 17.27 1.06
C THR A 202 5.22 17.74 0.59
N GLN A 203 6.31 17.11 1.03
CA GLN A 203 7.67 17.41 0.60
C GLN A 203 8.02 16.82 -0.78
N VAL A 204 7.25 15.84 -1.26
CA VAL A 204 7.47 15.24 -2.58
C VAL A 204 7.09 16.23 -3.68
N SER A 205 7.99 16.42 -4.65
CA SER A 205 7.73 17.23 -5.83
C SER A 205 6.85 16.45 -6.82
N PHE A 206 5.52 16.55 -6.66
CA PHE A 206 4.57 15.95 -7.60
C PHE A 206 4.69 16.54 -9.01
N LEU A 207 4.18 15.82 -10.01
CA LEU A 207 4.13 16.29 -11.40
C LEU A 207 3.00 17.32 -11.61
N LYS A 208 1.88 17.17 -10.91
CA LYS A 208 0.70 18.05 -11.01
C LYS A 208 0.40 18.74 -9.68
N VAL A 209 -0.11 19.96 -9.76
CA VAL A 209 -0.58 20.73 -8.58
C VAL A 209 -1.84 20.12 -7.98
N GLU A 210 -2.68 19.50 -8.81
CA GLU A 210 -3.89 18.81 -8.38
C GLU A 210 -3.56 17.64 -7.44
N ASP A 211 -2.55 16.85 -7.77
CA ASP A 211 -2.10 15.70 -6.96
C ASP A 211 -1.69 16.14 -5.55
N LEU A 212 -0.93 17.24 -5.44
CA LEU A 212 -0.59 17.83 -4.15
C LEU A 212 -1.82 18.37 -3.43
N ALA A 213 -2.74 19.02 -4.13
CA ALA A 213 -3.99 19.52 -3.56
C ALA A 213 -4.85 18.39 -2.99
N HIS A 214 -4.93 17.24 -3.66
CA HIS A 214 -5.60 16.04 -3.15
C HIS A 214 -4.97 15.56 -1.83
N VAL A 215 -3.64 15.50 -1.74
CA VAL A 215 -2.96 15.09 -0.49
C VAL A 215 -3.31 16.04 0.67
N TRP A 216 -3.35 17.35 0.43
CA TRP A 216 -3.76 18.32 1.45
C TRP A 216 -5.24 18.21 1.84
N THR A 217 -6.14 18.06 0.87
CA THR A 217 -7.57 17.85 1.14
C THR A 217 -7.80 16.61 1.99
N GLU A 218 -7.16 15.50 1.65
CA GLU A 218 -7.29 14.23 2.38
C GLU A 218 -6.69 14.32 3.79
N TRP A 219 -5.59 15.07 3.97
CA TRP A 219 -5.06 15.34 5.32
C TRP A 219 -6.06 16.13 6.17
N VAL A 220 -6.68 17.16 5.60
CA VAL A 220 -7.69 17.96 6.30
C VAL A 220 -8.91 17.12 6.64
N GLU A 221 -9.44 16.34 5.69
CA GLU A 221 -10.55 15.43 5.93
C GLU A 221 -10.24 14.40 7.02
N MET A 222 -9.01 13.86 7.05
CA MET A 222 -8.58 12.94 8.12
C MET A 222 -8.63 13.62 9.49
N GLU A 223 -8.22 14.89 9.61
CA GLU A 223 -8.31 15.63 10.87
C GLU A 223 -9.77 15.97 11.26
N LEU A 224 -10.64 16.25 10.27
CA LEU A 224 -12.07 16.47 10.49
C LEU A 224 -12.79 15.23 10.99
N ARG A 225 -12.48 14.04 10.43
CA ARG A 225 -13.02 12.75 10.92
C ARG A 225 -12.63 12.45 12.37
N ASN A 226 -11.58 13.09 12.88
CA ASN A 226 -11.09 12.92 14.25
C ASN A 226 -11.48 14.10 15.18
N ASP A 227 -12.44 14.94 14.77
CA ASP A 227 -12.97 16.08 15.54
C ASP A 227 -11.92 17.16 15.90
N LYS A 228 -10.80 17.23 15.16
CA LYS A 228 -9.72 18.20 15.40
C LYS A 228 -9.80 19.41 14.47
N TYR A 229 -10.89 20.16 14.59
CA TYR A 229 -11.22 21.29 13.73
C TYR A 229 -10.16 22.40 13.72
N ASN A 230 -9.61 22.76 14.88
CA ASN A 230 -8.58 23.80 14.99
C ASN A 230 -7.28 23.43 14.26
N GLU A 231 -6.89 22.15 14.31
CA GLU A 231 -5.71 21.67 13.62
C GLU A 231 -5.95 21.60 12.10
N ALA A 232 -7.15 21.18 11.67
CA ALA A 232 -7.57 21.20 10.27
C ALA A 232 -7.53 22.62 9.68
N LEU A 233 -8.07 23.63 10.38
CA LEU A 233 -7.99 25.03 9.98
C LEU A 233 -6.53 25.53 9.91
N GLY A 234 -5.69 25.13 10.86
CA GLY A 234 -4.26 25.44 10.84
C GLY A 234 -3.54 24.85 9.62
N LEU A 235 -3.88 23.62 9.24
CA LEU A 235 -3.32 22.94 8.05
C LEU A 235 -3.74 23.63 6.75
N VAL A 236 -5.02 23.98 6.60
CA VAL A 236 -5.51 24.69 5.41
C VAL A 236 -4.85 26.07 5.30
N ARG A 237 -4.76 26.81 6.41
CA ARG A 237 -4.06 28.11 6.44
C ARG A 237 -2.58 27.97 6.04
N LYS A 238 -1.92 26.89 6.43
CA LYS A 238 -0.54 26.57 6.01
C LYS A 238 -0.47 26.30 4.51
N ALA A 239 -1.39 25.51 3.96
CA ALA A 239 -1.45 25.19 2.53
C ALA A 239 -1.72 26.43 1.65
N VAL A 240 -2.52 27.35 2.16
CA VAL A 240 -2.98 28.56 1.46
C VAL A 240 -2.02 29.75 1.63
N SER A 241 -1.03 29.64 2.53
CA SER A 241 -0.09 30.72 2.80
C SER A 241 0.66 31.14 1.51
N PRO A 242 0.63 32.43 1.15
CA PRO A 242 1.26 32.88 -0.08
C PRO A 242 2.79 32.71 0.03
N PRO A 243 3.46 32.17 -1.00
CA PRO A 243 4.91 32.07 -0.98
C PRO A 243 5.54 33.47 -0.94
N LYS A 244 6.74 33.57 -0.33
CA LYS A 244 7.49 34.84 -0.19
C LYS A 244 7.81 35.54 -1.52
N ARG A 245 7.70 34.83 -2.65
CA ARG A 245 7.90 35.31 -4.03
C ARG A 245 6.59 35.12 -4.80
N ARG A 246 6.18 36.12 -5.60
CA ARG A 246 4.98 36.00 -6.47
C ARG A 246 5.25 34.93 -7.54
N VAL A 247 4.56 33.80 -7.45
CA VAL A 247 4.68 32.69 -8.40
C VAL A 247 3.39 32.57 -9.23
N SER A 248 3.53 32.39 -10.55
CA SER A 248 2.38 32.18 -11.44
C SER A 248 1.88 30.73 -11.33
N TYR A 249 0.57 30.52 -11.42
CA TYR A 249 -0.03 29.18 -11.32
C TYR A 249 0.34 28.27 -12.50
N HIS A 250 0.81 28.80 -13.62
CA HIS A 250 1.17 28.02 -14.81
C HIS A 250 2.67 27.92 -15.03
N ASP A 251 3.47 28.45 -14.11
CA ASP A 251 4.93 28.37 -14.24
C ASP A 251 5.39 26.94 -13.96
N THR A 252 5.92 26.27 -14.97
CA THR A 252 6.48 24.92 -14.86
C THR A 252 7.89 24.92 -14.29
N SER A 253 8.53 26.10 -14.14
CA SER A 253 9.87 26.23 -13.57
C SER A 253 9.89 26.24 -12.04
N GLU A 254 8.76 26.60 -11.41
CA GLU A 254 8.63 26.72 -9.96
C GLU A 254 7.99 25.49 -9.33
N THR A 255 8.31 25.23 -8.06
CA THR A 255 7.86 24.02 -7.37
C THR A 255 6.33 23.98 -7.26
N VAL A 256 5.78 22.77 -7.35
CA VAL A 256 4.33 22.52 -7.21
C VAL A 256 3.77 23.07 -5.89
N GLN A 257 4.58 23.09 -4.84
CA GLN A 257 4.27 23.69 -3.53
C GLN A 257 4.05 25.21 -3.62
N ALA A 258 4.82 25.93 -4.44
CA ALA A 258 4.64 27.36 -4.63
C ALA A 258 3.38 27.70 -5.43
N ARG A 259 2.80 26.73 -6.16
CA ARG A 259 1.56 26.90 -6.95
C ARG A 259 0.30 26.51 -6.19
N LEU A 260 0.42 25.78 -5.08
CA LEU A 260 -0.71 25.28 -4.28
C LEU A 260 -1.63 26.40 -3.77
N HIS A 261 -1.09 27.58 -3.44
CA HIS A 261 -1.87 28.73 -2.96
C HIS A 261 -2.90 29.27 -3.97
N LYS A 262 -2.87 28.82 -5.23
CA LYS A 262 -3.87 29.15 -6.26
C LYS A 262 -4.79 27.97 -6.61
N SER A 263 -4.68 26.85 -5.89
CA SER A 263 -5.54 25.69 -6.12
C SER A 263 -6.95 25.97 -5.58
N LEU A 264 -7.92 26.03 -6.50
CA LEU A 264 -9.33 26.25 -6.17
C LEU A 264 -9.86 25.23 -5.17
N LYS A 265 -9.46 23.95 -5.31
CA LYS A 265 -9.96 22.86 -4.46
C LYS A 265 -9.60 23.03 -2.98
N VAL A 266 -8.40 23.55 -2.69
CA VAL A 266 -7.98 23.83 -1.30
C VAL A 266 -8.72 25.04 -0.76
N TRP A 267 -8.97 26.05 -1.59
CA TRP A 267 -9.73 27.25 -1.22
C TRP A 267 -11.22 26.99 -1.01
N SER A 268 -11.85 26.12 -1.80
CA SER A 268 -13.25 25.74 -1.60
C SER A 268 -13.40 25.01 -0.27
N LEU A 269 -12.53 24.03 0.01
CA LEU A 269 -12.50 23.36 1.32
C LEU A 269 -12.25 24.34 2.46
N TYR A 270 -11.43 25.38 2.24
CA TYR A 270 -11.20 26.41 3.25
C TYR A 270 -12.45 27.24 3.54
N ALA A 271 -13.18 27.62 2.49
CA ALA A 271 -14.44 28.34 2.62
C ALA A 271 -15.49 27.50 3.35
N ASP A 272 -15.69 26.24 2.95
CA ASP A 272 -16.64 25.32 3.58
C ASP A 272 -16.34 25.12 5.09
N LEU A 273 -15.07 25.07 5.47
CA LEU A 273 -14.64 24.95 6.86
C LEU A 273 -14.84 26.22 7.68
N GLU A 274 -14.59 27.39 7.10
CA GLU A 274 -14.80 28.67 7.78
C GLU A 274 -16.29 29.04 7.81
N GLU A 275 -17.13 28.55 6.90
CA GLU A 275 -18.59 28.68 7.00
C GLU A 275 -19.17 27.83 8.15
N SER A 276 -18.67 26.61 8.31
CA SER A 276 -19.19 25.67 9.32
C SER A 276 -18.68 25.97 10.73
N PHE A 277 -17.42 26.38 10.88
CA PHE A 277 -16.78 26.55 12.20
C PHE A 277 -16.20 27.95 12.45
N GLY A 278 -16.16 28.80 11.42
CA GLY A 278 -15.51 30.10 11.48
C GLY A 278 -16.39 31.22 12.03
N SER A 279 -15.80 32.41 12.04
CA SER A 279 -16.48 33.66 12.38
C SER A 279 -16.86 34.39 11.10
N PHE A 280 -17.92 35.22 11.12
CA PHE A 280 -18.30 36.02 9.97
C PHE A 280 -17.13 36.79 9.33
N GLN A 281 -16.24 37.36 10.15
CA GLN A 281 -15.08 38.11 9.67
C GLN A 281 -14.02 37.22 9.02
N SER A 282 -13.79 36.01 9.54
CA SER A 282 -12.82 35.08 8.97
C SER A 282 -13.32 34.52 7.64
N THR A 283 -14.58 34.08 7.58
CA THR A 283 -15.24 33.59 6.36
C THR A 283 -15.25 34.64 5.26
N LYS A 284 -15.61 35.89 5.60
CA LYS A 284 -15.53 37.03 4.67
C LYS A 284 -14.11 37.23 4.12
N ALA A 285 -13.10 37.21 5.00
CA ALA A 285 -11.71 37.37 4.58
C ALA A 285 -11.22 36.24 3.67
N VAL A 286 -11.74 35.01 3.82
CA VAL A 286 -11.46 33.90 2.91
C VAL A 286 -12.04 34.19 1.53
N TYR A 287 -13.32 34.53 1.44
CA TYR A 287 -13.99 34.83 0.18
C TYR A 287 -13.36 36.02 -0.55
N ASP A 288 -13.05 37.11 0.16
CA ASP A 288 -12.36 38.27 -0.41
C ASP A 288 -11.00 37.87 -1.01
N ARG A 289 -10.23 37.00 -0.33
CA ARG A 289 -8.95 36.49 -0.87
C ARG A 289 -9.13 35.61 -2.11
N ILE A 290 -10.18 34.80 -2.18
CA ILE A 290 -10.47 33.96 -3.36
C ILE A 290 -10.74 34.85 -4.58
N LEU A 291 -11.50 35.94 -4.38
CA LEU A 291 -11.77 36.95 -5.41
C LEU A 291 -10.51 37.69 -5.83
N ASP A 292 -9.69 38.14 -4.87
CA ASP A 292 -8.44 38.87 -5.15
C ASP A 292 -7.43 38.04 -5.93
N LEU A 293 -7.37 36.73 -5.65
CA LEU A 293 -6.53 35.77 -6.37
C LEU A 293 -7.06 35.41 -7.76
N LYS A 294 -8.28 35.84 -8.10
CA LYS A 294 -8.97 35.58 -9.38
C LYS A 294 -9.12 34.09 -9.71
N ILE A 295 -9.27 33.26 -8.67
CA ILE A 295 -9.47 31.81 -8.79
C ILE A 295 -10.93 31.40 -8.57
N ALA A 296 -11.81 32.36 -8.26
CA ALA A 296 -13.21 32.11 -7.99
C ALA A 296 -13.91 31.44 -9.20
N THR A 297 -14.92 30.62 -8.91
CA THR A 297 -15.93 30.19 -9.89
C THR A 297 -17.19 31.02 -9.71
N PRO A 298 -18.07 31.12 -10.72
CA PRO A 298 -19.35 31.80 -10.58
C PRO A 298 -20.17 31.31 -9.38
N GLN A 299 -20.16 29.99 -9.12
CA GLN A 299 -20.83 29.39 -7.97
C GLN A 299 -20.29 29.90 -6.63
N ILE A 300 -18.97 30.05 -6.48
CA ILE A 300 -18.36 30.58 -5.25
C ILE A 300 -18.76 32.03 -5.01
N VAL A 301 -18.88 32.84 -6.06
CA VAL A 301 -19.39 34.22 -5.95
C VAL A 301 -20.85 34.23 -5.49
N ILE A 302 -21.67 33.33 -6.03
CA ILE A 302 -23.07 33.17 -5.62
C ILE A 302 -23.17 32.75 -4.16
N ASN A 303 -22.38 31.75 -3.73
CA ASN A 303 -22.35 31.31 -2.33
C ASN A 303 -21.92 32.45 -1.39
N TYR A 304 -20.91 33.24 -1.76
CA TYR A 304 -20.48 34.39 -0.97
C TYR A 304 -21.58 35.46 -0.85
N GLY A 305 -22.28 35.75 -1.93
CA GLY A 305 -23.42 36.67 -1.93
C GLY A 305 -24.57 36.20 -1.03
N LEU A 306 -24.91 34.90 -1.11
CA LEU A 306 -25.90 34.26 -0.24
C LEU A 306 -25.49 34.32 1.24
N PHE A 307 -24.24 34.00 1.56
CA PHE A 307 -23.70 34.08 2.92
C PHE A 307 -23.82 35.50 3.50
N LEU A 308 -23.43 36.53 2.73
CA LEU A 308 -23.56 37.92 3.16
C LEU A 308 -25.03 38.35 3.35
N LYS A 309 -25.94 37.82 2.53
CA LYS A 309 -27.38 38.07 2.63
C LYS A 309 -27.98 37.45 3.89
N GLU A 310 -27.63 36.21 4.23
CA GLU A 310 -28.08 35.54 5.46
C GLU A 310 -27.69 36.33 6.71
N HIS A 311 -26.51 36.97 6.69
CA HIS A 311 -26.04 37.84 7.77
C HIS A 311 -26.55 39.29 7.69
N ASN A 312 -27.48 39.61 6.79
CA ASN A 312 -28.07 40.94 6.56
C ASN A 312 -27.12 42.04 6.03
N TYR A 313 -25.98 41.69 5.44
CA TYR A 313 -25.03 42.63 4.82
C TYR A 313 -25.27 42.79 3.32
N PHE A 314 -26.42 43.34 2.96
CA PHE A 314 -26.88 43.39 1.57
C PHE A 314 -26.02 44.29 0.66
N GLU A 315 -25.53 45.43 1.14
CA GLU A 315 -24.65 46.30 0.34
C GLU A 315 -23.32 45.63 0.01
N GLU A 316 -22.79 44.82 0.92
CA GLU A 316 -21.56 44.08 0.69
C GLU A 316 -21.80 42.89 -0.25
N ALA A 317 -22.97 42.25 -0.16
CA ALA A 317 -23.37 41.20 -1.10
C ALA A 317 -23.42 41.73 -2.55
N PHE A 318 -24.02 42.91 -2.77
CA PHE A 318 -24.03 43.54 -4.09
C PHE A 318 -22.62 43.92 -4.57
N LYS A 319 -21.76 44.44 -3.70
CA LYS A 319 -20.34 44.67 -4.04
C LYS A 319 -19.60 43.38 -4.40
N ALA A 320 -19.90 42.27 -3.74
CA ALA A 320 -19.32 40.97 -4.05
C ALA A 320 -19.77 40.48 -5.43
N TYR A 321 -21.05 40.62 -5.77
CA TYR A 321 -21.56 40.30 -7.11
C TYR A 321 -20.95 41.20 -8.19
N GLU A 322 -20.86 42.52 -7.97
CA GLU A 322 -20.23 43.46 -8.91
C GLU A 322 -18.75 43.10 -9.17
N LYS A 323 -18.01 42.77 -8.10
CA LYS A 323 -16.63 42.25 -8.23
C LYS A 323 -16.59 40.94 -9.03
N GLY A 324 -17.52 40.02 -8.81
CA GLY A 324 -17.65 38.79 -9.58
C GLY A 324 -17.94 39.03 -11.06
N ILE A 325 -18.87 39.94 -11.37
CA ILE A 325 -19.22 40.32 -12.75
C ILE A 325 -18.02 40.92 -13.47
N ALA A 326 -17.22 41.74 -12.80
CA ALA A 326 -16.00 42.32 -13.37
C ALA A 326 -14.92 41.28 -13.68
N LEU A 327 -14.94 40.12 -13.00
CA LEU A 327 -13.94 39.06 -13.15
C LEU A 327 -14.26 38.10 -14.29
N PHE A 328 -15.54 37.76 -14.49
CA PHE A 328 -15.94 36.80 -15.51
C PHE A 328 -16.38 37.48 -16.81
N LYS A 329 -16.37 36.72 -17.91
CA LYS A 329 -16.93 37.13 -19.20
C LYS A 329 -18.13 36.26 -19.54
N TRP A 330 -18.98 36.73 -20.45
CA TRP A 330 -20.06 35.93 -21.02
C TRP A 330 -19.51 34.62 -21.61
N PRO A 331 -20.14 33.44 -21.44
CA PRO A 331 -21.47 33.16 -20.85
C PRO A 331 -21.52 32.97 -19.32
N ASN A 332 -20.38 32.74 -18.66
CA ASN A 332 -20.32 32.35 -17.23
C ASN A 332 -20.81 33.44 -16.25
N VAL A 333 -20.93 34.67 -16.74
CA VAL A 333 -21.46 35.84 -16.03
C VAL A 333 -22.99 35.81 -15.91
N TYR A 334 -23.69 35.05 -16.76
CA TYR A 334 -25.14 35.03 -16.83
C TYR A 334 -25.79 34.64 -15.50
N ASP A 335 -25.29 33.59 -14.86
CA ASP A 335 -25.84 33.09 -13.60
C ASP A 335 -25.69 34.11 -12.47
N ILE A 336 -24.55 34.83 -12.44
CA ILE A 336 -24.29 35.89 -11.46
C ILE A 336 -25.20 37.11 -11.69
N TRP A 337 -25.45 37.50 -12.96
CA TRP A 337 -26.40 38.56 -13.25
C TRP A 337 -27.82 38.18 -12.88
N ASN A 338 -28.22 36.94 -13.15
CA ASN A 338 -29.56 36.46 -12.81
C ASN A 338 -29.79 36.56 -11.29
N THR A 339 -28.86 36.04 -10.48
CA THR A 339 -28.98 36.14 -9.02
C THR A 339 -28.92 37.60 -8.54
N TYR A 340 -28.01 38.40 -9.08
CA TYR A 340 -27.92 39.82 -8.75
C TYR A 340 -29.24 40.57 -9.04
N LEU A 341 -29.79 40.38 -10.23
CA LEU A 341 -31.00 41.07 -10.69
C LEU A 341 -32.25 40.59 -9.93
N THR A 342 -32.40 39.30 -9.68
CA THR A 342 -33.54 38.79 -8.90
C THR A 342 -33.50 39.36 -7.49
N GLU A 343 -32.34 39.38 -6.84
CA GLU A 343 -32.19 39.90 -5.48
C GLU A 343 -32.34 41.43 -5.42
N PHE A 344 -31.87 42.14 -6.44
CA PHE A 344 -32.08 43.58 -6.55
C PHE A 344 -33.56 43.92 -6.74
N LEU A 345 -34.28 43.17 -7.57
CA LEU A 345 -35.71 43.35 -7.81
C LEU A 345 -36.56 43.02 -6.58
N GLU A 346 -36.26 41.95 -5.84
CA GLU A 346 -36.97 41.62 -4.59
C GLU A 346 -36.86 42.75 -3.55
N ARG A 347 -35.70 43.40 -3.47
CA ARG A 347 -35.44 44.42 -2.45
C ARG A 347 -35.87 45.83 -2.86
N TYR A 348 -35.63 46.21 -4.11
CA TYR A 348 -35.87 47.57 -4.60
C TYR A 348 -37.06 47.69 -5.56
N GLY A 349 -37.62 46.58 -6.05
CA GLY A 349 -38.76 46.59 -6.97
C GLY A 349 -40.04 47.19 -6.38
N GLY A 350 -40.15 47.27 -5.05
CA GLY A 350 -41.28 47.90 -4.35
C GLY A 350 -41.09 49.36 -3.91
N LYS A 351 -39.86 49.89 -3.94
CA LYS A 351 -39.57 51.28 -3.56
C LYS A 351 -39.01 52.01 -4.77
N LYS A 352 -39.73 53.02 -5.28
CA LYS A 352 -39.22 54.00 -6.25
C LYS A 352 -37.82 54.44 -5.81
N ILE A 353 -36.79 53.91 -6.47
CA ILE A 353 -35.43 54.43 -6.38
C ILE A 353 -35.53 55.80 -7.03
N ARG A 354 -35.45 56.86 -6.22
CA ARG A 354 -35.12 58.19 -6.73
C ARG A 354 -33.70 58.08 -7.26
N THR A 355 -33.57 57.91 -8.57
CA THR A 355 -32.33 58.10 -9.29
C THR A 355 -31.86 59.53 -9.04
N ASN A 356 -30.85 59.70 -8.19
CA ASN A 356 -30.00 60.87 -8.31
C ASN A 356 -29.23 60.70 -9.62
N SER A 357 -29.66 61.47 -10.60
CA SER A 357 -28.98 61.78 -11.85
C SER A 357 -27.51 62.10 -11.60
N GLY A 358 -26.60 61.38 -12.27
CA GLY A 358 -25.18 61.69 -12.22
C GLY A 358 -24.24 60.63 -12.76
N PHE A 359 -24.53 60.01 -13.91
CA PHE A 359 -23.50 59.36 -14.73
C PHE A 359 -23.79 59.69 -16.20
N VAL A 360 -23.06 60.70 -16.69
CA VAL A 360 -22.71 60.92 -18.10
C VAL A 360 -21.30 60.41 -18.28
#